data_AF-A0A813I5Q8-F1
#
_entry.id   AF-A0A813I5Q8-F1
#
_cell.length_a   1.000
_cell.length_b   1.000
_cell.length_c   1.000
_cell.angle_alpha   90.00
_cell.angle_beta   90.00
_cell.angle_gamma   90.00
#
_symmetry.space_group_name_H-M   'P 1'
#
loop_
_entity.id
_entity.type
_entity.pdbx_description
1 polymer ?
#
loop_
_entity_poly.entity_id
_entity_poly.type
_entity_poly.pdbx_seq_one_letter_code
_entity_poly.pdbx_strand_id
1 'polypeptide(L)'
;VVAVDTFLGDTRVLWERPREERQLLLRPDGTISLFDRFRANVRRAGVAERVLPLPATSLVALKLFASLAQRGVVPPPQVIYLDSAHEEGESLLELRLAWQALAPGGILFGDDWVLPESKAGADAADLAMSDGAVQRDVLRFAAEVEADLDDEFGPRVQPMRTLGRARPGLFVSYLSFQWFMRKLPHVTTKQRAASKTAGAAADAGFDCWSDGFQPGDCCNEAKFGKGGSAKCWDLVFTFDRCCPGRV
;
A
#
# COMPACT_ATOMS: atom_id res chain seq x y z
N VAL A 1 11.12 1.94 9.40
CA VAL A 1 9.76 1.44 9.10
C VAL A 1 9.07 2.46 8.24
N VAL A 2 8.39 2.03 7.17
CA VAL A 2 7.53 2.93 6.37
C VAL A 2 6.10 2.50 6.61
N ALA A 3 5.28 3.42 7.11
CA ALA A 3 3.85 3.20 7.34
C ALA A 3 3.07 3.81 6.19
N VAL A 4 2.41 2.97 5.39
CA VAL A 4 1.69 3.37 4.19
C VAL A 4 0.20 3.27 4.46
N ASP A 5 -0.52 4.36 4.25
CA ASP A 5 -1.99 4.42 4.30
C ASP A 5 -2.43 5.66 3.52
N THR A 6 -3.66 5.69 3.01
CA THR A 6 -4.24 6.95 2.51
C THR A 6 -4.55 7.92 3.66
N PHE A 7 -4.72 7.39 4.88
CA PHE A 7 -5.26 8.02 6.07
C PHE A 7 -6.67 8.59 5.87
N LEU A 8 -7.40 8.05 4.90
CA LEU A 8 -8.77 8.44 4.57
C LEU A 8 -9.81 7.46 5.13
N GLY A 9 -9.39 6.34 5.71
CA GLY A 9 -10.27 5.31 6.24
C GLY A 9 -11.08 4.57 5.16
N ASP A 10 -11.48 3.35 5.48
CA ASP A 10 -12.38 2.57 4.62
C ASP A 10 -13.83 3.08 4.71
N THR A 11 -14.59 2.81 3.65
CA THR A 11 -16.03 3.02 3.53
C THR A 11 -16.82 2.59 4.77
N ARG A 12 -16.63 1.37 5.27
CA ARG A 12 -17.38 0.83 6.41
C ARG A 12 -16.89 1.35 7.74
N VAL A 13 -15.57 1.46 7.88
CA VAL A 13 -14.93 1.87 9.15
C VAL A 13 -15.15 3.35 9.43
N LEU A 14 -15.14 4.19 8.39
CA LEU A 14 -15.27 5.63 8.53
C LEU A 14 -16.56 6.17 7.93
N TRP A 15 -16.85 5.88 6.66
CA TRP A 15 -17.82 6.67 5.89
C TRP A 15 -19.29 6.27 6.11
N GLU A 16 -19.56 5.01 6.41
CA GLU A 16 -20.89 4.47 6.69
C GLU A 16 -21.30 4.59 8.17
N ARG A 17 -20.37 5.06 9.04
CA ARG A 17 -20.64 5.26 10.46
C ARG A 17 -21.68 6.37 10.72
N PRO A 18 -22.41 6.34 11.85
CA PRO A 18 -23.28 7.42 12.27
C PRO A 18 -22.55 8.78 12.26
N ARG A 19 -23.27 9.86 11.96
CA ARG A 19 -22.70 11.21 11.84
C ARG A 19 -21.91 11.62 13.09
N GLU A 20 -22.41 11.28 14.27
CA GLU A 20 -21.79 11.62 15.56
C GLU A 20 -20.41 10.98 15.72
N GLU A 21 -20.27 9.70 15.34
CA GLU A 21 -18.99 8.99 15.34
C GLU A 21 -18.03 9.54 14.29
N ARG A 22 -18.53 9.83 13.08
CA ARG A 22 -17.71 10.42 12.00
C ARG A 22 -17.15 11.78 12.39
N GLN A 23 -17.93 12.61 13.08
CA GLN A 23 -17.48 13.93 13.54
C GLN A 23 -16.28 13.85 14.50
N LEU A 24 -16.10 12.74 15.22
CA LEU A 24 -14.93 12.54 16.06
C LEU A 24 -13.65 12.37 15.24
N LEU A 25 -13.74 11.97 13.98
CA LEU A 25 -12.60 11.68 13.10
C LEU A 25 -12.31 12.82 12.12
N LEU A 26 -13.23 13.79 12.00
CA LEU A 26 -13.08 14.97 11.16
C LEU A 26 -12.49 16.16 11.92
N ARG A 27 -11.76 17.00 11.21
CA ARG A 27 -11.35 18.34 11.63
C ARG A 27 -12.50 19.33 11.40
N PRO A 28 -12.44 20.54 12.00
CA PRO A 28 -13.45 21.58 11.79
C PRO A 28 -13.64 22.00 10.31
N ASP A 29 -12.61 21.84 9.48
CA ASP A 29 -12.65 22.12 8.03
C ASP A 29 -13.21 20.95 7.19
N GLY A 30 -13.65 19.87 7.83
CA GLY A 30 -14.18 18.67 7.17
C GLY A 30 -13.13 17.66 6.70
N THR A 31 -11.83 17.92 6.91
CA THR A 31 -10.76 16.98 6.55
C THR A 31 -10.58 15.88 7.61
N ILE A 32 -10.03 14.73 7.24
CA ILE A 32 -9.86 13.59 8.16
C ILE A 32 -8.61 13.75 9.03
N SER A 33 -8.76 13.58 10.34
CA SER A 33 -7.71 13.74 11.35
C SER A 33 -6.82 12.52 11.58
N LEU A 34 -7.07 11.39 10.90
CA LEU A 34 -6.33 10.13 11.10
C LEU A 34 -4.82 10.30 10.91
N PHE A 35 -4.39 11.05 9.90
CA PHE A 35 -2.97 11.31 9.66
C PHE A 35 -2.30 12.07 10.82
N ASP A 36 -2.99 13.07 11.38
CA ASP A 36 -2.46 13.82 12.52
C ASP A 36 -2.38 12.95 13.77
N ARG A 37 -3.41 12.14 14.00
CA ARG A 37 -3.46 11.18 15.12
C ARG A 37 -2.32 10.19 15.02
N PHE A 38 -2.08 9.63 13.85
CA PHE A 38 -0.94 8.73 13.60
C PHE A 38 0.38 9.41 13.94
N ARG A 39 0.63 10.61 13.39
CA ARG A 39 1.87 11.36 13.66
C ARG A 39 2.05 11.72 15.13
N ALA A 40 0.97 12.12 15.81
CA ALA A 40 0.98 12.41 17.24
C ALA A 40 1.32 11.18 18.07
N ASN A 41 0.74 10.01 17.73
CA ASN A 41 1.03 8.74 18.39
C ASN A 41 2.49 8.31 18.20
N VAL A 42 3.01 8.41 16.98
CA VAL A 42 4.41 8.10 16.65
C VAL A 42 5.38 8.99 17.43
N ARG A 43 5.09 10.30 17.54
CA ARG A 43 5.90 11.24 18.34
C ARG A 43 5.84 10.93 19.83
N ARG A 44 4.64 10.69 20.36
CA ARG A 44 4.42 10.34 21.77
C ARG A 44 5.13 9.04 22.16
N ALA A 45 5.21 8.09 21.24
CA ALA A 45 5.96 6.84 21.41
C ALA A 45 7.49 7.02 21.28
N GLY A 46 7.98 8.21 20.92
CA GLY A 46 9.42 8.48 20.80
C GLY A 46 10.11 7.81 19.59
N VAL A 47 9.35 7.38 18.58
CA VAL A 47 9.86 6.64 17.41
C VAL A 47 9.78 7.40 16.09
N ALA A 48 9.55 8.72 16.14
CA ALA A 48 9.38 9.57 14.97
C ALA A 48 10.56 9.52 13.98
N GLU A 49 11.79 9.34 14.47
CA GLU A 49 12.99 9.23 13.62
C GLU A 49 13.14 7.85 12.95
N ARG A 50 12.28 6.88 13.29
CA ARG A 50 12.36 5.48 12.78
C ARG A 50 11.14 5.08 11.95
N VAL A 51 10.08 5.88 11.98
CA VAL A 51 8.81 5.64 11.28
C VAL A 51 8.57 6.77 10.28
N LEU A 52 8.62 6.42 8.99
CA LEU A 52 8.26 7.32 7.91
C LEU A 52 6.79 7.08 7.53
N PRO A 53 5.86 8.00 7.85
CA PRO A 53 4.54 7.96 7.26
C PRO A 53 4.60 8.30 5.77
N LEU A 54 3.93 7.50 4.93
CA LEU A 54 3.74 7.76 3.51
C LEU A 54 2.24 7.75 3.16
N PRO A 55 1.61 8.94 3.04
CA PRO A 55 0.22 9.07 2.59
C PRO A 55 0.06 8.63 1.13
N ALA A 56 -0.34 7.37 0.90
CA ALA A 56 -0.51 6.78 -0.43
C ALA A 56 -1.33 5.50 -0.34
N THR A 57 -1.90 5.05 -1.47
CA THR A 57 -2.41 3.68 -1.56
C THR A 57 -1.24 2.69 -1.53
N SER A 58 -1.50 1.47 -1.08
CA SER A 58 -0.50 0.39 -1.07
C SER A 58 0.12 0.16 -2.45
N LEU A 59 -0.69 0.16 -3.51
CA LEU A 59 -0.24 0.04 -4.90
C LEU A 59 0.78 1.11 -5.30
N VAL A 60 0.54 2.38 -4.96
CA VAL A 60 1.46 3.48 -5.27
C VAL A 60 2.77 3.30 -4.50
N ALA A 61 2.70 3.00 -3.21
CA ALA A 61 3.88 2.81 -2.38
C ALA A 61 4.73 1.62 -2.84
N LEU A 62 4.11 0.47 -3.10
CA LEU A 62 4.80 -0.75 -3.55
C LEU A 62 5.51 -0.52 -4.89
N LYS A 63 4.86 0.15 -5.85
CA LYS A 63 5.49 0.53 -7.13
C LYS A 63 6.65 1.50 -6.93
N LEU A 64 6.49 2.49 -6.05
CA LEU A 64 7.55 3.44 -5.70
C LEU A 64 8.76 2.71 -5.11
N PHE A 65 8.57 1.89 -4.07
CA PHE A 65 9.68 1.17 -3.43
C PHE A 65 10.35 0.17 -4.36
N ALA A 66 9.58 -0.57 -5.18
CA ALA A 66 10.15 -1.43 -6.20
C ALA A 66 11.02 -0.64 -7.19
N SER A 67 10.54 0.52 -7.65
CA SER A 67 11.30 1.40 -8.57
C SER A 67 12.57 1.96 -7.91
N LEU A 68 12.48 2.49 -6.69
CA LEU A 68 13.62 3.03 -5.96
C LEU A 68 14.66 1.93 -5.65
N ALA A 69 14.23 0.72 -5.32
CA ALA A 69 15.11 -0.41 -5.11
C ALA A 69 15.81 -0.86 -6.38
N GLN A 70 15.10 -0.93 -7.51
CA GLN A 70 15.69 -1.23 -8.81
C GLN A 70 16.73 -0.19 -9.25
N ARG A 71 16.56 1.06 -8.83
CA ARG A 71 17.50 2.17 -9.09
C ARG A 71 18.64 2.26 -8.06
N GLY A 72 18.66 1.40 -7.04
CA GLY A 72 19.67 1.42 -5.98
C GLY A 72 19.57 2.63 -5.04
N VAL A 73 18.43 3.33 -5.02
CA VAL A 73 18.22 4.50 -4.14
C VAL A 73 17.92 4.05 -2.71
N VAL A 74 17.18 2.95 -2.55
CA VAL A 74 16.88 2.31 -1.26
C VAL A 74 17.06 0.80 -1.40
N PRO A 75 17.36 0.05 -0.32
CA PRO A 75 17.30 -1.40 -0.39
C PRO A 75 15.85 -1.89 -0.60
N PRO A 76 15.64 -3.06 -1.23
CA PRO A 76 14.32 -3.69 -1.26
C PRO A 76 13.87 -4.04 0.17
N PRO A 77 12.56 -3.96 0.49
CA PRO A 77 12.04 -4.34 1.80
C PRO A 77 12.35 -5.80 2.15
N GLN A 78 12.82 -6.04 3.37
CA GLN A 78 13.01 -7.40 3.90
C GLN A 78 11.73 -7.97 4.53
N VAL A 79 10.82 -7.09 4.93
CA VAL A 79 9.56 -7.42 5.58
C VAL A 79 8.48 -6.51 5.02
N ILE A 80 7.35 -7.08 4.62
CA ILE A 80 6.15 -6.35 4.20
C ILE A 80 4.96 -6.92 4.98
N TYR A 81 4.20 -6.03 5.63
CA TYR A 81 2.95 -6.33 6.30
C TYR A 81 1.79 -5.76 5.48
N LEU A 82 0.77 -6.56 5.17
CA LEU A 82 -0.41 -6.14 4.40
C LEU A 82 -1.67 -6.18 5.28
N ASP A 83 -2.39 -5.07 5.27
CA ASP A 83 -3.61 -4.83 6.06
C ASP A 83 -4.36 -3.63 5.45
N SER A 84 -4.54 -3.65 4.12
CA SER A 84 -5.07 -2.50 3.38
C SER A 84 -6.32 -2.77 2.55
N ALA A 85 -6.52 -4.00 2.09
CA ALA A 85 -7.66 -4.40 1.28
C ALA A 85 -8.37 -5.58 1.92
N HIS A 86 -9.70 -5.57 1.88
CA HIS A 86 -10.56 -6.63 2.42
C HIS A 86 -11.51 -7.20 1.37
N GLU A 87 -11.36 -6.78 0.11
CA GLU A 87 -12.13 -7.29 -1.03
C GLU A 87 -11.32 -8.30 -1.85
N GLU A 88 -12.03 -9.25 -2.44
CA GLU A 88 -11.45 -10.28 -3.30
C GLU A 88 -10.96 -9.66 -4.61
N GLY A 89 -9.74 -9.99 -5.02
CA GLY A 89 -9.06 -9.45 -6.19
C GLY A 89 -8.22 -8.21 -5.90
N GLU A 90 -8.62 -7.36 -4.95
CA GLU A 90 -7.80 -6.23 -4.51
C GLU A 90 -6.58 -6.71 -3.73
N SER A 91 -6.80 -7.64 -2.78
CA SER A 91 -5.74 -8.26 -1.99
C SER A 91 -4.77 -9.04 -2.88
N LEU A 92 -5.27 -9.76 -3.89
CA LEU A 92 -4.43 -10.48 -4.86
C LEU A 92 -3.49 -9.56 -5.64
N LEU A 93 -3.97 -8.39 -6.08
CA LEU A 93 -3.13 -7.41 -6.77
C LEU A 93 -2.04 -6.85 -5.84
N GLU A 94 -2.40 -6.54 -4.59
CA GLU A 94 -1.46 -6.08 -3.57
C GLU A 94 -0.39 -7.14 -3.28
N LEU A 95 -0.79 -8.38 -3.05
CA LEU A 95 0.10 -9.53 -2.83
C LEU A 95 1.15 -9.66 -3.93
N ARG A 96 0.73 -9.59 -5.20
CA ARG A 96 1.64 -9.68 -6.35
C ARG A 96 2.66 -8.54 -6.38
N LEU A 97 2.22 -7.30 -6.13
CA LEU A 97 3.12 -6.14 -6.09
C LEU A 97 4.06 -6.18 -4.89
N ALA A 98 3.55 -6.59 -3.73
CA ALA A 98 4.32 -6.77 -2.51
C ALA A 98 5.41 -7.83 -2.71
N TRP A 99 5.06 -8.97 -3.30
CA TRP A 99 6.02 -10.02 -3.63
C TRP A 99 7.09 -9.52 -4.60
N GLN A 100 6.73 -8.72 -5.60
CA GLN A 100 7.71 -8.16 -6.54
C GLN A 100 8.68 -7.18 -5.85
N ALA A 101 8.20 -6.38 -4.91
CA ALA A 101 9.03 -5.45 -4.14
C ALA A 101 9.91 -6.16 -3.09
N LEU A 102 9.43 -7.26 -2.52
CA LEU A 102 10.08 -7.98 -1.42
C LEU A 102 11.43 -8.59 -1.85
N ALA A 103 12.46 -8.35 -1.02
CA ALA A 103 13.78 -8.91 -1.19
C ALA A 103 13.77 -10.45 -1.16
N PRO A 104 14.70 -11.14 -1.85
CA PRO A 104 14.97 -12.55 -1.63
C PRO A 104 15.22 -12.85 -0.15
N GLY A 105 14.65 -13.95 0.36
CA GLY A 105 14.72 -14.29 1.79
C GLY A 105 13.77 -13.49 2.68
N GLY A 106 13.06 -12.48 2.14
CA GLY A 106 12.16 -11.61 2.88
C GLY A 106 10.84 -12.27 3.26
N ILE A 107 10.13 -11.64 4.20
CA ILE A 107 8.86 -12.13 4.77
C ILE A 107 7.72 -11.23 4.30
N LEU A 108 6.67 -11.83 3.75
CA LEU A 108 5.39 -11.21 3.46
C LEU A 108 4.35 -11.81 4.41
N PHE A 109 3.64 -10.96 5.13
CA PHE A 109 2.61 -11.39 6.07
C PHE A 109 1.49 -10.37 6.13
N GLY A 110 0.34 -10.74 6.69
CA GLY A 110 -0.82 -9.86 6.78
C GLY A 110 -1.90 -10.42 7.69
N ASP A 111 -2.97 -9.65 7.86
CA ASP A 111 -4.11 -9.99 8.73
C ASP A 111 -5.26 -10.65 7.95
N ASP A 112 -6.45 -10.72 8.58
CA ASP A 112 -7.73 -11.15 8.03
C ASP A 112 -7.81 -12.62 7.61
N TRP A 113 -7.00 -13.48 8.24
CA TRP A 113 -7.17 -14.92 8.05
C TRP A 113 -8.39 -15.44 8.82
N VAL A 114 -9.42 -15.87 8.10
CA VAL A 114 -10.64 -16.40 8.71
C VAL A 114 -10.46 -17.88 9.08
N LEU A 115 -10.96 -18.30 10.25
CA LEU A 115 -11.04 -19.72 10.62
C LEU A 115 -12.36 -20.33 10.19
N PRO A 116 -12.41 -21.65 9.93
CA PRO A 116 -13.68 -22.34 9.71
C PRO A 116 -14.67 -22.05 10.85
N GLU A 117 -15.93 -21.83 10.51
CA GLU A 117 -17.02 -21.47 11.45
C GLU A 117 -17.07 -22.36 12.70
N SER A 118 -16.66 -23.64 12.58
CA SER A 118 -16.59 -24.60 13.69
C SER A 118 -15.59 -24.28 14.80
N LYS A 119 -14.73 -23.26 14.63
CA LYS A 119 -13.73 -22.79 15.62
C LYS A 119 -13.86 -21.31 15.95
N ALA A 120 -14.83 -20.62 15.35
CA ALA A 120 -15.08 -19.20 15.58
C ALA A 120 -15.94 -19.04 16.85
N GLY A 121 -15.36 -18.46 17.91
CA GLY A 121 -16.12 -18.05 19.10
C GLY A 121 -17.08 -16.90 18.78
N ALA A 122 -17.98 -16.57 19.72
CA ALA A 122 -19.02 -15.53 19.55
C ALA A 122 -18.48 -14.13 19.19
N ASP A 123 -17.18 -13.87 19.41
CA ASP A 123 -16.49 -12.63 19.05
C ASP A 123 -16.13 -12.54 17.55
N ALA A 124 -16.41 -13.59 16.78
CA ALA A 124 -16.11 -13.67 15.36
C ALA A 124 -17.12 -12.94 14.45
N ALA A 125 -18.04 -12.15 14.98
CA ALA A 125 -19.01 -11.42 14.16
C ALA A 125 -18.34 -10.37 13.24
N ASP A 126 -17.26 -9.74 13.69
CA ASP A 126 -16.45 -8.83 12.86
C ASP A 126 -15.51 -9.60 11.91
N LEU A 127 -15.05 -10.80 12.30
CA LEU A 127 -14.22 -11.69 11.46
C LEU A 127 -15.04 -12.46 10.40
N ALA A 128 -16.34 -12.66 10.65
CA ALA A 128 -17.28 -13.29 9.72
C ALA A 128 -17.71 -12.37 8.57
N MET A 129 -17.23 -11.11 8.56
CA MET A 129 -17.59 -10.11 7.55
C MET A 129 -16.62 -10.05 6.37
N SER A 130 -15.37 -10.51 6.54
CA SER A 130 -14.57 -10.98 5.42
C SER A 130 -15.13 -12.34 5.08
N ASP A 131 -15.77 -12.51 3.93
CA ASP A 131 -16.26 -13.79 3.40
C ASP A 131 -15.11 -14.80 3.17
N GLY A 132 -13.93 -14.60 3.78
CA GLY A 132 -12.69 -15.27 3.46
C GLY A 132 -12.06 -14.71 2.19
N ALA A 133 -12.41 -13.50 1.76
CA ALA A 133 -11.88 -12.87 0.53
C ALA A 133 -10.35 -12.80 0.55
N VAL A 134 -9.78 -12.25 1.62
CA VAL A 134 -8.32 -12.21 1.84
C VAL A 134 -7.74 -13.62 1.86
N GLN A 135 -8.36 -14.55 2.60
CA GLN A 135 -7.91 -15.94 2.67
C GLN A 135 -7.88 -16.62 1.29
N ARG A 136 -8.90 -16.41 0.44
CA ARG A 136 -8.95 -16.94 -0.94
C ARG A 136 -7.83 -16.38 -1.79
N ASP A 137 -7.60 -15.07 -1.74
CA ASP A 137 -6.53 -14.42 -2.49
C ASP A 137 -5.14 -14.86 -2.03
N VAL A 138 -4.92 -14.98 -0.71
CA VAL A 138 -3.68 -15.49 -0.13
C VAL A 138 -3.43 -16.94 -0.57
N LEU A 139 -4.45 -17.80 -0.50
CA LEU A 139 -4.35 -19.19 -0.94
C LEU A 139 -4.05 -19.30 -2.44
N ARG A 140 -4.73 -18.50 -3.26
CA ARG A 140 -4.53 -18.43 -4.71
C ARG A 140 -3.12 -17.95 -5.03
N PHE A 141 -2.70 -16.85 -4.43
CA PHE A 141 -1.37 -16.28 -4.62
C PHE A 141 -0.27 -17.26 -4.22
N ALA A 142 -0.39 -17.91 -3.06
CA ALA A 142 0.55 -18.93 -2.62
C ALA A 142 0.64 -20.11 -3.59
N ALA A 143 -0.42 -20.43 -4.34
CA ALA A 143 -0.37 -21.41 -5.43
C ALA A 143 0.45 -20.92 -6.62
N GLU A 144 0.27 -19.64 -6.98
CA GLU A 144 0.97 -19.01 -8.10
C GLU A 144 2.49 -18.95 -7.86
N VAL A 145 2.92 -18.77 -6.60
CA VAL A 145 4.34 -18.60 -6.24
C VAL A 145 4.93 -19.77 -5.46
N GLU A 146 4.30 -20.94 -5.43
CA GLU A 146 4.69 -22.07 -4.58
C GLU A 146 6.18 -22.45 -4.70
N ALA A 147 6.72 -22.42 -5.92
CA ALA A 147 8.13 -22.71 -6.19
C ALA A 147 9.13 -21.71 -5.57
N ASP A 148 8.67 -20.50 -5.23
CA ASP A 148 9.47 -19.44 -4.62
C ASP A 148 9.31 -19.40 -3.08
N LEU A 149 8.45 -20.25 -2.50
CA LEU A 149 8.16 -20.24 -1.07
C LEU A 149 9.14 -21.11 -0.28
N ASP A 150 9.58 -20.59 0.87
CA ASP A 150 10.44 -21.28 1.82
C ASP A 150 9.59 -22.11 2.81
N ASP A 151 9.36 -23.37 2.44
CA ASP A 151 8.56 -24.31 3.25
C ASP A 151 9.23 -24.72 4.57
N GLU A 152 10.55 -24.59 4.66
CA GLU A 152 11.31 -24.88 5.88
C GLU A 152 11.28 -23.69 6.85
N PHE A 153 10.70 -22.55 6.46
CA PHE A 153 10.59 -21.37 7.33
C PHE A 153 9.84 -21.69 8.61
N GLY A 154 8.62 -22.24 8.51
CA GLY A 154 7.77 -22.55 9.67
C GLY A 154 8.46 -23.45 10.69
N PRO A 155 8.96 -24.65 10.31
CA PRO A 155 9.70 -25.55 11.20
C PRO A 155 10.91 -24.90 11.90
N ARG A 156 11.61 -23.97 11.24
CA ARG A 156 12.74 -23.25 11.87
C ARG A 156 12.32 -22.22 12.90
N VAL A 157 11.10 -21.68 12.79
CA VAL A 157 10.53 -20.71 13.72
C VAL A 157 9.54 -21.32 14.72
N GLN A 158 9.41 -22.66 14.72
CA GLN A 158 8.50 -23.45 15.56
C GLN A 158 8.65 -23.42 17.10
N PRO A 159 9.65 -22.79 17.77
CA PRO A 159 9.43 -22.45 19.17
C PRO A 159 8.13 -21.63 19.40
N MET A 160 7.58 -21.00 18.34
CA MET A 160 6.21 -20.48 18.31
C MET A 160 5.17 -21.61 18.09
N ARG A 161 4.63 -22.18 19.16
CA ARG A 161 3.57 -23.24 19.17
C ARG A 161 2.23 -22.86 18.50
N THR A 162 2.19 -21.77 17.75
CA THR A 162 0.98 -21.06 17.34
C THR A 162 0.84 -20.96 15.82
N LEU A 163 1.87 -21.33 15.06
CA LEU A 163 1.86 -21.34 13.60
C LEU A 163 1.41 -22.71 13.06
N GLY A 164 0.22 -22.73 12.45
CA GLY A 164 -0.23 -23.81 11.57
C GLY A 164 0.35 -23.65 10.17
N ARG A 165 0.51 -24.78 9.47
CA ARG A 165 0.85 -24.79 8.05
C ARG A 165 -0.44 -24.97 7.26
N ALA A 166 -0.84 -23.96 6.48
CA ALA A 166 -2.05 -24.02 5.66
C ALA A 166 -1.80 -24.76 4.33
N ARG A 167 -0.60 -24.60 3.76
CA ARG A 167 -0.08 -25.30 2.57
C ARG A 167 1.45 -25.20 2.53
N PRO A 168 2.16 -25.85 1.59
CA PRO A 168 3.60 -25.64 1.45
C PRO A 168 3.95 -24.15 1.34
N GLY A 169 4.85 -23.69 2.21
CA GLY A 169 5.35 -22.31 2.21
C GLY A 169 4.42 -21.23 2.79
N LEU A 170 3.20 -21.57 3.19
CA LEU A 170 2.23 -20.66 3.80
C LEU A 170 1.86 -21.12 5.21
N PHE A 171 2.11 -20.23 6.17
CA PHE A 171 1.86 -20.46 7.59
C PHE A 171 0.81 -19.48 8.11
N VAL A 172 0.10 -19.87 9.15
CA VAL A 172 -0.98 -19.08 9.75
C VAL A 172 -0.87 -19.16 11.26
N SER A 173 -0.89 -18.01 11.92
CA SER A 173 -1.02 -17.92 13.37
C SER A 173 -2.49 -18.04 13.76
N TYR A 174 -2.87 -19.13 14.43
CA TYR A 174 -4.26 -19.31 14.90
C TYR A 174 -4.63 -18.43 16.10
N LEU A 175 -3.66 -17.73 16.69
CA LEU A 175 -3.91 -16.77 17.78
C LEU A 175 -4.12 -15.35 17.29
N SER A 176 -3.39 -14.96 16.24
CA SER A 176 -3.44 -13.60 15.70
C SER A 176 -4.15 -13.50 14.36
N PHE A 177 -4.62 -14.62 13.80
CA PHE A 177 -5.27 -14.65 12.49
C PHE A 177 -4.42 -14.04 11.37
N GLN A 178 -3.09 -14.11 11.52
CA GLN A 178 -2.14 -13.61 10.55
C GLN A 178 -1.59 -14.74 9.69
N TRP A 179 -1.40 -14.47 8.41
CA TRP A 179 -0.77 -15.39 7.46
C TRP A 179 0.66 -14.94 7.15
N PHE A 180 1.55 -15.89 6.84
CA PHE A 180 2.98 -15.68 6.66
C PHE A 180 3.50 -16.49 5.46
N MET A 181 4.28 -15.82 4.61
CA MET A 181 5.07 -16.42 3.55
C MET A 181 6.49 -15.88 3.60
N ARG A 182 7.47 -16.74 3.31
CA ARG A 182 8.86 -16.30 3.15
C ARG A 182 9.32 -16.66 1.75
N LYS A 183 9.92 -15.68 1.07
CA LYS A 183 10.56 -15.90 -0.24
C LYS A 183 11.86 -16.66 -0.04
N LEU A 184 12.17 -17.62 -0.90
CA LEU A 184 13.44 -18.34 -0.87
C LEU A 184 14.64 -17.36 -0.93
N PRO A 185 15.68 -17.57 -0.11
CA PRO A 185 16.93 -16.83 -0.21
C PRO A 185 17.69 -17.28 -1.46
N HIS A 186 17.56 -16.50 -2.54
CA HIS A 186 18.20 -16.67 -3.85
C HIS A 186 17.91 -17.99 -4.61
N VAL A 187 17.06 -17.88 -5.63
CA VAL A 187 17.21 -18.69 -6.86
C VAL A 187 18.45 -18.17 -7.59
N THR A 188 19.37 -19.06 -7.93
CA THR A 188 20.50 -18.80 -8.81
C THR A 188 20.01 -18.15 -10.10
N THR A 189 20.63 -17.02 -10.45
CA THR A 189 20.50 -16.28 -11.71
C THR A 189 20.18 -17.15 -12.93
N LYS A 190 18.91 -17.19 -13.35
CA LYS A 190 18.50 -17.52 -14.73
C LYS A 190 17.04 -17.08 -14.98
N GLN A 191 16.76 -15.78 -14.90
CA GLN A 191 15.65 -15.12 -15.61
C GLN A 191 15.68 -13.61 -15.34
N ARG A 192 16.50 -12.90 -16.12
CA ARG A 192 16.33 -11.46 -16.34
C ARG A 192 16.81 -11.13 -17.75
N ALA A 193 16.06 -11.61 -18.73
CA ALA A 193 16.17 -11.21 -20.12
C ALA A 193 14.75 -10.98 -20.67
N ALA A 194 14.26 -9.76 -20.47
CA ALA A 194 13.18 -9.07 -21.18
C ALA A 194 12.94 -7.75 -20.43
N SER A 195 13.93 -6.85 -20.38
CA SER A 195 14.13 -5.77 -21.36
C SER A 195 12.84 -5.08 -21.80
N LYS A 196 12.60 -3.92 -21.17
CA LYS A 196 12.31 -2.64 -21.80
C LYS A 196 11.31 -2.65 -22.96
N THR A 197 10.11 -2.18 -22.65
CA THR A 197 9.42 -1.19 -23.48
C THR A 197 8.75 -0.18 -22.54
N ALA A 198 9.41 0.96 -22.35
CA ALA A 198 8.75 2.16 -21.85
C ALA A 198 7.84 2.64 -22.98
N GLY A 199 6.57 2.27 -22.92
CA GLY A 199 5.52 2.92 -23.71
C GLY A 199 5.25 4.29 -23.10
N ALA A 200 5.31 5.32 -23.94
CA ALA A 200 4.86 6.66 -23.61
C ALA A 200 3.45 6.59 -23.00
N ALA A 201 3.30 7.11 -21.79
CA ALA A 201 1.98 7.30 -21.21
C ALA A 201 1.25 8.33 -22.08
N ALA A 202 0.18 7.88 -22.73
CA ALA A 202 -0.76 8.72 -23.43
C ALA A 202 -1.40 9.71 -22.45
N ASP A 203 -1.66 10.92 -22.95
CA ASP A 203 -2.43 11.99 -22.29
C ASP A 203 -3.73 11.43 -21.70
N ALA A 204 -3.73 11.22 -20.39
CA ALA A 204 -4.96 11.26 -19.62
C ALA A 204 -5.22 12.76 -19.37
N GLY A 205 -6.29 13.29 -19.97
CA GLY A 205 -6.67 14.71 -19.84
C GLY A 205 -6.86 15.09 -18.37
N PHE A 206 -5.89 15.81 -17.82
CA PHE A 206 -6.00 16.49 -16.54
C PHE A 206 -6.58 17.89 -16.81
N ASP A 207 -7.63 18.27 -16.09
CA ASP A 207 -8.05 19.67 -16.06
C ASP A 207 -6.98 20.45 -15.27
N CYS A 208 -6.31 21.38 -15.94
CA CYS A 208 -5.22 22.17 -15.35
C CYS A 208 -5.68 23.13 -14.26
N TRP A 209 -6.99 23.30 -14.09
CA TRP A 209 -7.56 24.39 -13.33
C TRP A 209 -8.49 23.87 -12.24
N SER A 210 -8.15 24.15 -10.98
CA SER A 210 -9.02 23.92 -9.82
C SER A 210 -8.77 24.98 -8.75
N ASP A 211 -9.78 25.24 -7.91
CA ASP A 211 -9.81 26.14 -6.74
C ASP A 211 -8.61 27.10 -6.57
N GLY A 212 -8.75 28.33 -7.08
CA GLY A 212 -7.77 29.41 -6.92
C GLY A 212 -6.66 29.46 -7.96
N PHE A 213 -6.50 28.42 -8.79
CA PHE A 213 -5.57 28.41 -9.92
C PHE A 213 -6.34 28.54 -11.23
N GLN A 214 -6.40 29.78 -11.73
CA GLN A 214 -7.13 30.13 -12.96
C GLN A 214 -6.14 30.52 -14.07
N PRO A 215 -6.48 30.30 -15.35
CA PRO A 215 -5.62 30.67 -16.47
C PRO A 215 -5.20 32.15 -16.46
N GLY A 216 -6.09 33.03 -15.99
CA GLY A 216 -5.83 34.48 -15.91
C GLY A 216 -4.76 34.87 -14.90
N ASP A 217 -4.58 34.08 -13.83
CA ASP A 217 -3.61 34.35 -12.76
C ASP A 217 -2.31 33.60 -12.97
N CYS A 218 -2.36 32.47 -13.69
CA CYS A 218 -1.21 31.61 -13.91
C CYS A 218 -0.53 31.85 -15.26
N CYS A 219 -1.29 31.98 -16.37
CA CYS A 219 -0.74 32.15 -17.72
C CYS A 219 -0.47 33.61 -18.12
N ASN A 220 -0.54 34.57 -17.19
CA ASN A 220 -0.38 36.00 -17.51
C ASN A 220 1.10 36.38 -17.69
N GLU A 221 1.62 36.20 -18.89
CA GLU A 221 3.00 36.55 -19.22
C GLU A 221 3.29 38.05 -19.14
N ALA A 222 2.30 38.91 -19.34
CA ALA A 222 2.48 40.36 -19.20
C ALA A 222 2.78 40.75 -17.74
N LYS A 223 2.27 39.98 -16.78
CA LYS A 223 2.48 40.20 -15.34
C LYS A 223 3.67 39.43 -14.78
N PHE A 224 3.94 38.23 -15.28
CA PHE A 224 4.91 37.30 -14.67
C PHE A 224 6.09 36.92 -15.58
N GLY A 225 6.09 37.35 -16.84
CA GLY A 225 7.10 37.01 -17.83
C GLY A 225 6.84 35.67 -18.54
N LYS A 226 7.74 35.32 -19.46
CA LYS A 226 7.69 34.07 -20.21
C LYS A 226 7.77 32.88 -19.26
N GLY A 227 6.70 32.10 -19.19
CA GLY A 227 6.54 31.02 -18.22
C GLY A 227 5.51 31.30 -17.12
N GLY A 228 4.85 32.46 -17.09
CA GLY A 228 3.73 32.72 -16.19
C GLY A 228 4.11 32.73 -14.69
N SER A 229 3.12 32.63 -13.81
CA SER A 229 3.35 32.68 -12.36
C SER A 229 4.01 31.41 -11.86
N ALA A 230 5.28 31.48 -11.43
CA ALA A 230 6.03 30.34 -10.90
C ALA A 230 5.37 29.63 -9.71
N LYS A 231 4.41 30.27 -9.02
CA LYS A 231 3.64 29.67 -7.92
C LYS A 231 2.57 28.68 -8.39
N CYS A 232 2.21 28.70 -9.67
CA CYS A 232 1.21 27.81 -10.24
C CYS A 232 1.80 26.49 -10.74
N TRP A 233 3.13 26.36 -10.76
CA TRP A 233 3.80 25.25 -11.44
C TRP A 233 4.47 24.29 -10.47
N ASP A 234 4.41 23.01 -10.79
CA ASP A 234 5.10 21.94 -10.11
C ASP A 234 5.59 20.87 -11.11
N LEU A 235 5.82 19.65 -10.62
CA LEU A 235 6.30 18.53 -11.45
C LEU A 235 5.22 17.95 -12.39
N VAL A 236 3.95 18.30 -12.19
CA VAL A 236 2.78 17.79 -12.91
C VAL A 236 2.09 18.90 -13.72
N PHE A 237 1.89 20.08 -13.15
CA PHE A 237 1.29 21.23 -13.82
C PHE A 237 2.40 22.20 -14.22
N THR A 238 2.69 22.27 -15.52
CA THR A 238 3.71 23.17 -16.07
C THR A 238 3.08 24.22 -16.96
N PHE A 239 3.76 25.36 -17.13
CA PHE A 239 3.31 26.41 -18.05
C PHE A 239 3.01 25.86 -19.45
N ASP A 240 3.95 25.09 -20.01
CA ASP A 240 3.83 24.52 -21.36
C ASP A 240 2.65 23.55 -21.50
N ARG A 241 2.34 22.81 -20.42
CA ARG A 241 1.22 21.85 -20.40
C ARG A 241 -0.12 22.55 -20.25
N CYS A 242 -0.20 23.57 -19.39
CA CYS A 242 -1.48 24.16 -18.98
C CYS A 242 -1.86 25.42 -19.74
N CYS A 243 -0.93 26.10 -20.42
CA CYS A 243 -1.21 27.30 -21.21
C CYS A 243 -1.03 27.08 -22.73
N PRO A 244 -1.66 26.06 -23.36
CA PRO A 244 -1.45 25.79 -24.78
C PRO A 244 -1.92 26.96 -25.64
N GLY A 245 -1.03 27.49 -26.48
CA GLY A 245 -1.32 28.60 -27.41
C GLY A 245 -0.80 29.97 -26.99
N ARG A 246 0.07 30.08 -25.98
CA ARG A 246 0.78 31.32 -25.61
C ARG A 246 2.29 31.06 -25.53
N VAL A 247 3.01 31.51 -26.58
CA VAL A 247 4.48 31.51 -26.71
C VAL A 247 4.92 32.92 -27.09
#